data_AF-V9EIW5-F1
#
_entry.id   AF-V9EIW5-F1
#
_cell.length_a   1.000
_cell.length_b   1.000
_cell.length_c   1.000
_cell.angle_alpha   90.00
_cell.angle_beta   90.00
_cell.angle_gamma   90.00
#
_symmetry.space_group_name_H-M   'P 1'
#
loop_
_entity.id
_entity.type
_entity.pdbx_description
1 polymer ?
#
loop_
_entity_poly.entity_id
_entity_poly.type
_entity_poly.pdbx_seq_one_letter_code
_entity_poly.pdbx_strand_id
1 'polypeptide(L)'
;MKVLALLQAAVVTVAVRRVTTSSADPDVGEDYNFLQDTVGGATEKLIGTLVPNAPAETTTFQQGSTSGGFFAPFGTDGPSEELFERNGSLEKFVPIINIAEEALNQPILTNDWWGNLIHVTDLKNVSNYAAWSNPYAVKLPREAPYGLQTCYSYTYREIGSEVNGTVKYYNHSYHNDLTLSSEEFFSYEPTYEVYEWDEGGAKLRTCDEATGKCMDSALVSGMAFVSAKYDGLTPRIDTEHNI
;
A
#
# COMPACT_ATOMS: atom_id res chain seq x y z
N MET A 1 -3.16 -64.27 19.58
CA MET A 1 -2.15 -63.35 20.16
C MET A 1 -2.08 -62.19 19.18
N LYS A 2 -2.71 -61.01 19.35
CA LYS A 2 -2.75 -60.05 20.49
C LYS A 2 -1.37 -59.56 20.95
N VAL A 3 -1.31 -58.26 21.23
CA VAL A 3 -0.14 -57.40 21.54
C VAL A 3 0.70 -57.11 20.28
N LEU A 4 0.85 -55.86 19.78
CA LEU A 4 0.15 -54.59 20.05
C LEU A 4 0.32 -53.62 18.85
N ALA A 5 -0.35 -52.45 18.86
CA ALA A 5 0.00 -51.27 18.05
C ALA A 5 0.32 -50.09 18.99
N LEU A 6 1.37 -49.32 18.69
CA LEU A 6 1.82 -48.18 19.48
C LEU A 6 1.47 -46.87 18.75
N LEU A 7 0.32 -46.30 19.09
CA LEU A 7 0.01 -44.90 18.77
C LEU A 7 0.87 -44.00 19.68
N GLN A 8 1.73 -43.17 19.10
CA GLN A 8 2.30 -42.03 19.81
C GLN A 8 1.47 -40.79 19.50
N ALA A 9 0.62 -40.40 20.45
CA ALA A 9 -0.06 -39.11 20.40
C ALA A 9 0.91 -38.04 20.90
N ALA A 10 1.45 -37.23 20.00
CA ALA A 10 2.23 -36.05 20.36
C ALA A 10 1.28 -34.95 20.88
N VAL A 11 1.34 -34.66 22.18
CA VAL A 11 0.62 -33.52 22.76
C VAL A 11 1.38 -32.25 22.45
N VAL A 12 0.92 -31.48 21.47
CA VAL A 12 1.43 -30.13 21.21
C VAL A 12 0.85 -29.18 22.26
N THR A 13 1.59 -28.96 23.35
CA THR A 13 1.32 -27.84 24.25
C THR A 13 1.62 -26.52 23.55
N VAL A 14 0.57 -25.84 23.07
CA VAL A 14 0.66 -24.47 22.59
C VAL A 14 1.01 -23.57 23.78
N ALA A 15 2.29 -23.23 23.91
CA ALA A 15 2.74 -22.21 24.84
C ALA A 15 2.29 -20.85 24.33
N VAL A 16 1.14 -20.36 24.84
CA VAL A 16 0.70 -18.98 24.61
C VAL A 16 1.76 -18.04 25.20
N ARG A 17 2.66 -17.55 24.36
CA ARG A 17 3.53 -16.41 24.69
C ARG A 17 2.63 -15.20 24.88
N ARG A 18 2.24 -14.94 26.13
CA ARG A 18 1.78 -13.61 26.52
C ARG A 18 2.95 -12.66 26.30
N VAL A 19 2.86 -11.82 25.28
CA VAL A 19 3.71 -10.65 25.16
C VAL A 19 3.32 -9.74 26.32
N THR A 20 4.12 -9.72 27.38
CA THR A 20 4.09 -8.61 28.34
C THR A 20 4.51 -7.37 27.58
N THR A 21 3.59 -6.41 27.51
CA THR A 21 3.83 -5.08 26.93
C THR A 21 5.11 -4.48 27.50
N SER A 22 5.99 -4.02 26.61
CA SER A 22 7.17 -3.27 27.02
C SER A 22 6.71 -1.94 27.59
N SER A 23 7.35 -1.42 28.64
CA SER A 23 7.05 -0.11 29.23
C SER A 23 7.55 1.06 28.37
N ALA A 24 7.49 0.90 27.04
CA ALA A 24 8.00 1.82 26.03
C ALA A 24 7.14 1.85 24.75
N ASP A 25 5.98 1.18 24.73
CA ASP A 25 4.98 1.42 23.69
C ASP A 25 4.37 2.83 23.88
N PRO A 26 4.14 3.59 22.80
CA PRO A 26 3.51 4.90 22.90
C PRO A 26 2.06 4.76 23.35
N ASP A 27 1.68 5.56 24.34
CA ASP A 27 0.30 5.67 24.84
C ASP A 27 -0.61 6.17 23.71
N VAL A 28 -1.44 5.26 23.18
CA VAL A 28 -2.44 5.52 22.13
C VAL A 28 -3.78 5.97 22.70
N GLY A 29 -3.73 6.69 23.82
CA GLY A 29 -4.88 7.27 24.50
C GLY A 29 -5.62 6.27 25.38
N GLU A 30 -6.22 6.79 26.45
CA GLU A 30 -7.10 5.98 27.30
C GLU A 30 -8.30 5.46 26.46
N ASP A 31 -8.67 4.20 26.72
CA ASP A 31 -9.78 3.41 26.11
C ASP A 31 -9.52 2.61 24.80
N TYR A 32 -8.30 2.52 24.24
CA TYR A 32 -8.06 1.59 23.11
C TYR A 32 -7.80 0.13 23.55
N ASN A 33 -8.75 -0.78 23.29
CA ASN A 33 -8.65 -2.20 23.64
C ASN A 33 -8.60 -3.11 22.40
N PHE A 34 -7.41 -3.63 22.09
CA PHE A 34 -7.11 -4.55 20.97
C PHE A 34 -7.95 -5.85 20.92
N LEU A 35 -8.70 -6.18 21.98
CA LEU A 35 -9.50 -7.42 22.06
C LEU A 35 -10.98 -7.24 21.67
N GLN A 36 -11.46 -6.02 21.40
CA GLN A 36 -12.91 -5.77 21.24
C GLN A 36 -13.42 -5.67 19.80
N ASP A 37 -12.60 -5.27 18.82
CA ASP A 37 -13.08 -5.07 17.44
C ASP A 37 -12.51 -6.11 16.46
N THR A 38 -13.41 -6.86 15.81
CA THR A 38 -13.08 -7.60 14.57
C THR A 38 -12.73 -6.62 13.44
N VAL A 39 -11.89 -7.06 12.50
CA VAL A 39 -11.36 -6.26 11.37
C VAL A 39 -12.42 -5.40 10.66
N GLY A 40 -13.64 -5.91 10.46
CA GLY A 40 -14.75 -5.15 9.85
C GLY A 40 -15.16 -3.89 10.62
N GLY A 41 -15.10 -3.89 11.96
CA GLY A 41 -15.42 -2.71 12.78
C GLY A 41 -14.36 -1.60 12.66
N ALA A 42 -13.10 -1.99 12.47
CA ALA A 42 -12.04 -1.03 12.14
C ALA A 42 -12.25 -0.41 10.74
N THR A 43 -12.76 -1.20 9.77
CA THR A 43 -13.12 -0.69 8.44
C THR A 43 -14.28 0.31 8.49
N GLU A 44 -15.35 0.01 9.25
CA GLU A 44 -16.49 0.93 9.43
C GLU A 44 -16.09 2.22 10.17
N LYS A 45 -15.08 2.19 11.04
CA LYS A 45 -14.59 3.38 11.76
C LYS A 45 -13.71 4.29 10.90
N LEU A 46 -13.02 3.72 9.90
CA LEU A 46 -12.24 4.48 8.90
C LEU A 46 -13.14 5.06 7.79
N ILE A 47 -14.21 4.36 7.41
CA ILE A 47 -15.25 4.89 6.50
C ILE A 47 -16.24 5.70 7.33
N GLY A 48 -15.82 6.91 7.73
CA GLY A 48 -16.56 7.75 8.66
C GLY A 48 -18.05 7.91 8.32
N THR A 49 -18.90 7.66 9.31
CA THR A 49 -20.36 7.71 9.14
C THR A 49 -20.82 9.15 8.86
N LEU A 50 -21.05 9.46 7.58
CA LEU A 50 -21.62 10.74 7.13
C LEU A 50 -23.10 10.83 7.51
N VAL A 51 -23.38 11.10 8.79
CA VAL A 51 -24.70 11.48 9.28
C VAL A 51 -24.78 13.01 9.36
N PRO A 52 -25.47 13.69 8.43
CA PRO A 52 -25.76 15.11 8.59
C PRO A 52 -26.76 15.30 9.74
N ASN A 53 -26.58 16.37 10.52
CA ASN A 53 -27.44 16.84 11.61
C ASN A 53 -27.22 16.20 13.01
N ALA A 54 -26.13 16.60 13.67
CA ALA A 54 -26.14 16.81 15.13
C ALA A 54 -25.93 18.32 15.40
N PRO A 55 -26.72 18.98 16.27
CA PRO A 55 -26.60 20.42 16.50
C PRO A 55 -25.41 20.74 17.41
N ALA A 56 -24.47 21.54 16.92
CA ALA A 56 -23.34 22.03 17.70
C ALA A 56 -23.74 23.21 18.62
N GLU A 57 -23.32 23.16 19.88
CA GLU A 57 -23.49 24.28 20.81
C GLU A 57 -22.66 25.49 20.37
N THR A 58 -23.28 26.67 20.34
CA THR A 58 -22.71 27.86 19.68
C THR A 58 -21.79 28.66 20.61
N THR A 59 -20.53 28.25 20.76
CA THR A 59 -19.47 29.13 21.29
C THR A 59 -18.93 30.02 20.17
N THR A 60 -19.53 31.21 20.02
CA THR A 60 -19.12 32.19 19.00
C THR A 60 -17.77 32.82 19.29
N PHE A 61 -16.68 32.17 18.84
CA PHE A 61 -15.47 32.89 18.50
C PHE A 61 -15.69 33.62 17.16
N GLN A 62 -15.69 34.95 17.17
CA GLN A 62 -15.66 35.76 15.95
C GLN A 62 -14.27 35.63 15.29
N GLN A 63 -14.06 34.56 14.54
CA GLN A 63 -12.97 34.50 13.57
C GLN A 63 -13.37 35.41 12.40
N GLY A 64 -12.62 36.50 12.23
CA GLY A 64 -12.89 37.50 11.19
C GLY A 64 -12.90 36.86 9.80
N SER A 65 -13.94 37.16 9.01
CA SER A 65 -14.14 36.62 7.66
C SER A 65 -13.18 37.21 6.63
N THR A 66 -11.89 36.91 6.76
CA THR A 66 -10.91 37.08 5.68
C THR A 66 -10.81 35.77 4.89
N SER A 67 -11.44 35.78 3.70
CA SER A 67 -11.54 34.70 2.72
C SER A 67 -10.32 33.78 2.60
N GLY A 68 -10.54 32.47 2.76
CA GLY A 68 -9.61 31.40 2.37
C GLY A 68 -9.06 30.60 3.55
N GLY A 69 -9.55 29.37 3.75
CA GLY A 69 -8.87 28.38 4.58
C GLY A 69 -7.62 27.82 3.87
N PHE A 70 -6.80 27.02 4.55
CA PHE A 70 -5.55 26.48 3.99
C PHE A 70 -5.72 25.65 2.69
N PHE A 71 -6.90 25.08 2.46
CA PHE A 71 -7.26 24.33 1.26
C PHE A 71 -8.05 25.15 0.21
N ALA A 72 -8.20 26.46 0.40
CA ALA A 72 -8.87 27.31 -0.57
C ALA A 72 -7.97 27.55 -1.80
N PRO A 73 -8.53 27.51 -3.03
CA PRO A 73 -7.74 27.77 -4.24
C PRO A 73 -7.24 29.23 -4.26
N PHE A 74 -5.97 29.42 -4.64
CA PHE A 74 -5.40 30.76 -4.88
C PHE A 74 -6.06 31.47 -6.07
N GLY A 75 -6.63 30.70 -7.01
CA GLY A 75 -7.40 31.16 -8.16
C GLY A 75 -8.01 29.94 -8.86
N THR A 76 -9.02 30.17 -9.70
CA THR A 76 -9.68 29.12 -10.51
C THR A 76 -9.48 29.31 -12.01
N ASP A 77 -8.86 30.41 -12.42
CA ASP A 77 -8.50 30.67 -13.81
C ASP A 77 -7.36 29.73 -14.24
N GLY A 78 -7.44 29.22 -15.47
CA GLY A 78 -6.38 28.40 -16.04
C GLY A 78 -5.09 29.20 -16.32
N PRO A 79 -3.93 28.52 -16.49
CA PRO A 79 -2.71 29.18 -16.92
C PRO A 79 -2.90 29.84 -18.30
N SER A 80 -2.21 30.96 -18.54
CA SER A 80 -2.31 31.68 -19.81
C SER A 80 -1.84 30.82 -20.98
N GLU A 81 -2.72 30.55 -21.93
CA GLU A 81 -2.42 29.75 -23.13
C GLU A 81 -1.49 30.49 -24.11
N GLU A 82 -1.31 31.82 -23.96
CA GLU A 82 -0.30 32.60 -24.69
C GLU A 82 1.12 32.41 -24.15
N LEU A 83 1.26 32.04 -22.87
CA LEU A 83 2.55 31.80 -22.20
C LEU A 83 2.88 30.31 -22.05
N PHE A 84 1.85 29.47 -21.99
CA PHE A 84 1.94 28.04 -21.73
C PHE A 84 1.12 27.26 -22.77
N GLU A 85 1.73 26.99 -23.91
CA GLU A 85 1.13 26.14 -24.95
C GLU A 85 0.88 24.72 -24.41
N ARG A 86 -0.37 24.24 -24.52
CA ARG A 86 -0.73 22.87 -24.12
C ARG A 86 -0.08 21.86 -25.05
N ASN A 87 0.72 20.94 -24.50
CA ASN A 87 1.45 19.96 -25.31
C ASN A 87 1.51 18.57 -24.63
N GLY A 88 0.86 17.58 -25.25
CA GLY A 88 0.86 16.18 -24.80
C GLY A 88 2.11 15.37 -25.19
N SER A 89 3.12 15.98 -25.81
CA SER A 89 4.29 15.23 -26.34
C SER A 89 5.10 14.49 -25.28
N LEU A 90 4.98 14.85 -23.99
CA LEU A 90 5.65 14.16 -22.88
C LEU A 90 5.24 12.69 -22.77
N GLU A 91 3.99 12.34 -23.07
CA GLU A 91 3.47 10.96 -23.06
C GLU A 91 4.27 10.01 -23.96
N LYS A 92 4.85 10.55 -25.06
CA LYS A 92 5.69 9.78 -26.00
C LYS A 92 7.08 9.46 -25.47
N PHE A 93 7.53 10.18 -24.43
CA PHE A 93 8.86 10.04 -23.84
C PHE A 93 8.81 9.39 -22.44
N VAL A 94 7.73 9.61 -21.71
CA VAL A 94 7.47 9.06 -20.38
C VAL A 94 6.03 8.53 -20.36
N PRO A 95 5.78 7.35 -20.94
CA PRO A 95 4.45 6.77 -20.97
C PRO A 95 3.99 6.42 -19.54
N ILE A 96 2.67 6.40 -19.39
CA ILE A 96 1.98 5.94 -18.19
C ILE A 96 1.41 4.57 -18.54
N ILE A 97 1.84 3.52 -17.84
CA ILE A 97 1.64 2.14 -18.31
C ILE A 97 0.73 1.28 -17.43
N ASN A 98 0.58 1.66 -16.16
CA ASN A 98 -0.19 0.91 -15.16
C ASN A 98 -1.25 1.84 -14.51
N ILE A 99 -1.96 2.64 -15.31
CA ILE A 99 -3.12 3.44 -14.88
C ILE A 99 -4.33 2.93 -15.67
N ALA A 100 -5.45 2.70 -14.98
CA ALA A 100 -6.68 2.25 -15.62
C ALA A 100 -7.26 3.34 -16.54
N GLU A 101 -7.84 2.96 -17.68
CA GLU A 101 -8.39 3.91 -18.65
C GLU A 101 -9.48 4.80 -18.02
N GLU A 102 -10.31 4.25 -17.12
CA GLU A 102 -11.34 5.00 -16.40
C GLU A 102 -10.80 6.14 -15.51
N ALA A 103 -9.52 6.08 -15.13
CA ALA A 103 -8.87 7.04 -14.24
C ALA A 103 -8.10 8.15 -14.97
N LEU A 104 -8.05 8.13 -16.31
CA LEU A 104 -7.42 9.18 -17.12
C LEU A 104 -8.23 10.50 -17.17
N ASN A 105 -9.42 10.52 -16.56
CA ASN A 105 -10.27 11.72 -16.44
C ASN A 105 -9.85 12.67 -15.30
N GLN A 106 -8.89 12.28 -14.46
CA GLN A 106 -8.41 13.04 -13.31
C GLN A 106 -6.88 13.26 -13.36
N PRO A 107 -6.34 14.32 -12.70
CA PRO A 107 -4.90 14.58 -12.70
C PRO A 107 -4.11 13.45 -12.02
N ILE A 108 -3.14 12.90 -12.75
CA ILE A 108 -2.21 11.88 -12.26
C ILE A 108 -1.09 12.57 -11.48
N LEU A 109 -0.80 12.08 -10.26
CA LEU A 109 0.18 12.69 -9.36
C LEU A 109 1.61 12.29 -9.78
N THR A 110 2.41 13.25 -10.23
CA THR A 110 3.75 13.02 -10.82
C THR A 110 4.89 12.87 -9.80
N ASN A 111 4.65 13.24 -8.54
CA ASN A 111 5.68 13.33 -7.50
C ASN A 111 5.30 12.60 -6.21
N ASP A 112 4.31 11.72 -6.28
CA ASP A 112 3.83 10.94 -5.14
C ASP A 112 4.67 9.67 -4.92
N TRP A 113 4.66 9.13 -3.70
CA TRP A 113 5.51 8.03 -3.25
C TRP A 113 5.28 6.71 -4.02
N TRP A 114 4.10 6.57 -4.65
CA TRP A 114 3.69 5.43 -5.47
C TRP A 114 3.91 5.63 -6.97
N GLY A 115 4.43 6.78 -7.43
CA GLY A 115 4.64 7.09 -8.85
C GLY A 115 5.51 6.07 -9.61
N ASN A 116 6.41 5.38 -8.89
CA ASN A 116 7.21 4.26 -9.44
C ASN A 116 6.34 3.11 -9.99
N LEU A 117 5.13 2.92 -9.47
CA LEU A 117 4.23 1.83 -9.88
C LEU A 117 3.58 2.08 -11.25
N ILE A 118 3.50 3.34 -11.71
CA ILE A 118 2.79 3.73 -12.94
C ILE A 118 3.72 4.09 -14.11
N HIS A 119 4.99 4.37 -13.82
CA HIS A 119 6.03 4.80 -14.77
C HIS A 119 7.17 3.77 -14.90
N VAL A 120 6.89 2.47 -14.76
CA VAL A 120 7.93 1.44 -14.92
C VAL A 120 8.57 1.58 -16.30
N THR A 121 9.90 1.49 -16.37
CA THR A 121 10.64 1.75 -17.62
C THR A 121 10.13 0.86 -18.76
N ASP A 122 10.05 1.46 -19.95
CA ASP A 122 9.59 0.86 -21.21
C ASP A 122 10.33 -0.45 -21.59
N LEU A 123 11.55 -0.59 -21.10
CA LEU A 123 12.33 -1.81 -21.15
C LEU A 123 11.80 -2.87 -20.16
N LYS A 124 10.85 -3.71 -20.64
CA LYS A 124 10.29 -4.89 -19.93
C LYS A 124 11.31 -5.73 -19.13
N ASN A 125 12.59 -5.73 -19.53
CA ASN A 125 13.66 -6.57 -18.98
C ASN A 125 14.62 -5.86 -18.01
N VAL A 126 14.44 -4.57 -17.66
CA VAL A 126 15.55 -3.79 -17.03
C VAL A 126 15.29 -3.31 -15.60
N SER A 127 14.12 -2.79 -15.25
CA SER A 127 13.78 -2.54 -13.83
C SER A 127 12.30 -2.30 -13.57
N ASN A 128 11.78 -2.91 -12.50
CA ASN A 128 10.72 -2.28 -11.72
C ASN A 128 11.28 -1.79 -10.36
N TYR A 129 10.90 -0.58 -9.99
CA TYR A 129 11.29 0.09 -8.75
C TYR A 129 10.21 -0.09 -7.68
N ALA A 130 10.64 -0.12 -6.42
CA ALA A 130 9.71 -0.19 -5.30
C ALA A 130 9.09 1.19 -5.03
N ALA A 131 7.81 1.19 -4.61
CA ALA A 131 7.17 2.33 -3.96
C ALA A 131 7.28 2.18 -2.44
N TRP A 132 7.43 3.29 -1.72
CA TRP A 132 7.80 3.30 -0.30
C TRP A 132 6.67 3.86 0.55
N SER A 133 5.68 3.02 0.87
CA SER A 133 4.52 3.42 1.69
C SER A 133 4.91 3.70 3.15
N ASN A 134 5.93 3.00 3.63
CA ASN A 134 6.33 2.88 5.04
C ASN A 134 5.23 2.25 5.92
N PRO A 135 5.57 1.33 6.83
CA PRO A 135 6.90 0.71 7.02
C PRO A 135 7.28 -0.26 5.88
N TYR A 136 6.33 -0.60 5.01
CA TYR A 136 6.55 -1.49 3.87
C TYR A 136 7.03 -0.72 2.62
N ALA A 137 7.81 -1.41 1.80
CA ALA A 137 8.00 -1.09 0.40
C ALA A 137 7.27 -2.13 -0.46
N VAL A 138 6.67 -1.70 -1.56
CA VAL A 138 5.86 -2.56 -2.45
C VAL A 138 6.36 -2.51 -3.89
N LYS A 139 6.19 -3.60 -4.64
CA LYS A 139 6.68 -3.73 -6.01
C LYS A 139 5.78 -4.65 -6.84
N LEU A 140 5.70 -4.39 -8.14
CA LEU A 140 4.94 -5.19 -9.11
C LEU A 140 5.93 -6.06 -9.91
N PRO A 141 6.02 -7.38 -9.65
CA PRO A 141 6.95 -8.25 -10.33
C PRO A 141 6.62 -8.37 -11.83
N ARG A 142 7.68 -8.41 -12.65
CA ARG A 142 7.64 -8.60 -14.11
C ARG A 142 7.94 -10.05 -14.53
N GLU A 143 8.17 -10.93 -13.56
CA GLU A 143 8.39 -12.36 -13.71
C GLU A 143 7.56 -13.08 -12.64
N ALA A 144 7.19 -14.35 -12.88
CA ALA A 144 6.39 -15.11 -11.92
C ALA A 144 7.17 -15.38 -10.61
N PRO A 145 6.52 -15.36 -9.43
CA PRO A 145 5.09 -15.17 -9.20
C PRO A 145 4.64 -13.71 -9.41
N TYR A 146 3.61 -13.50 -10.23
CA TYR A 146 3.04 -12.17 -10.46
C TYR A 146 2.13 -11.74 -9.29
N GLY A 147 1.91 -10.43 -9.07
CA GLY A 147 1.05 -9.94 -7.98
C GLY A 147 1.61 -8.70 -7.26
N LEU A 148 1.52 -8.67 -5.93
CA LEU A 148 2.03 -7.57 -5.11
C LEU A 148 3.14 -8.07 -4.19
N GLN A 149 4.40 -7.77 -4.53
CA GLN A 149 5.56 -8.03 -3.68
C GLN A 149 5.65 -6.99 -2.57
N THR A 150 6.07 -7.42 -1.38
CA THR A 150 6.16 -6.60 -0.17
C THR A 150 7.49 -6.84 0.54
N CYS A 151 8.01 -5.78 1.15
CA CYS A 151 9.31 -5.72 1.82
C CYS A 151 9.17 -4.91 3.11
N TYR A 152 9.52 -5.48 4.26
CA TYR A 152 9.69 -4.73 5.51
C TYR A 152 11.13 -4.19 5.59
N SER A 153 11.39 -3.10 4.86
CA SER A 153 12.75 -2.64 4.56
C SER A 153 13.65 -2.35 5.79
N TYR A 154 13.08 -2.13 6.97
CA TYR A 154 13.82 -1.86 8.20
C TYR A 154 14.73 -3.02 8.63
N THR A 155 14.35 -4.28 8.39
CA THR A 155 15.20 -5.45 8.68
C THR A 155 16.40 -5.56 7.75
N TYR A 156 16.34 -4.93 6.58
CA TYR A 156 17.39 -4.92 5.55
C TYR A 156 18.19 -3.60 5.54
N ARG A 157 18.14 -2.83 6.63
CA ARG A 157 18.86 -1.56 6.74
C ARG A 157 20.35 -1.80 6.95
N GLU A 158 21.13 -1.45 5.94
CA GLU A 158 22.59 -1.36 6.04
C GLU A 158 22.97 0.04 6.56
N ILE A 159 23.88 0.07 7.53
CA ILE A 159 24.42 1.31 8.10
C ILE A 159 25.88 1.41 7.66
N GLY A 160 26.23 2.48 6.94
CA GLY A 160 27.58 2.71 6.45
C GLY A 160 28.58 2.93 7.58
N SER A 161 29.86 2.62 7.33
CA SER A 161 30.93 2.79 8.32
C SER A 161 30.97 4.20 8.90
N GLU A 162 31.12 4.27 10.21
CA GLU A 162 31.22 5.53 10.95
C GLU A 162 32.55 6.23 10.67
N VAL A 163 32.51 7.56 10.53
CA VAL A 163 33.69 8.42 10.48
C VAL A 163 33.50 9.54 11.50
N ASN A 164 34.38 9.61 12.50
CA ASN A 164 34.36 10.62 13.57
C ASN A 164 33.00 10.74 14.31
N GLY A 165 32.40 9.64 14.79
CA GLY A 165 31.13 9.68 15.51
C GLY A 165 29.88 9.82 14.62
N THR A 166 30.05 9.87 13.29
CA THR A 166 28.94 10.12 12.35
C THR A 166 28.87 9.05 11.27
N VAL A 167 27.68 8.49 11.07
CA VAL A 167 27.34 7.63 9.92
C VAL A 167 27.05 8.52 8.71
N LYS A 168 27.72 8.27 7.58
CA LYS A 168 27.55 9.07 6.35
C LYS A 168 26.29 8.71 5.54
N TYR A 169 25.86 7.46 5.59
CA TYR A 169 24.70 6.95 4.85
C TYR A 169 24.12 5.72 5.54
N TYR A 170 22.83 5.48 5.32
CA TYR A 170 22.19 4.19 5.49
C TYR A 170 21.51 3.84 4.17
N ASN A 171 21.29 2.54 3.92
CA ASN A 171 20.61 2.05 2.73
C ASN A 171 19.51 1.07 3.14
N HIS A 172 18.41 1.07 2.39
CA HIS A 172 17.35 0.07 2.47
C HIS A 172 17.35 -0.71 1.15
N SER A 173 17.97 -1.88 1.13
CA SER A 173 17.88 -2.78 0.00
C SER A 173 16.46 -3.37 -0.07
N TYR A 174 15.91 -3.50 -1.28
CA TYR A 174 14.62 -4.16 -1.47
C TYR A 174 14.80 -5.68 -1.53
N HIS A 175 14.06 -6.40 -0.69
CA HIS A 175 13.98 -7.86 -0.68
C HIS A 175 12.51 -8.27 -0.69
N ASN A 176 12.13 -9.33 -1.41
CA ASN A 176 10.75 -9.80 -1.45
C ASN A 176 10.49 -10.71 -0.24
N ASP A 177 9.93 -10.14 0.83
CA ASP A 177 9.55 -10.92 2.01
C ASP A 177 8.32 -11.78 1.73
N LEU A 178 7.35 -11.21 1.02
CA LEU A 178 6.08 -11.85 0.74
C LEU A 178 5.46 -11.28 -0.54
N THR A 179 4.96 -12.16 -1.40
CA THR A 179 4.17 -11.82 -2.58
C THR A 179 2.72 -12.25 -2.37
N LEU A 180 1.78 -11.30 -2.38
CA LEU A 180 0.36 -11.59 -2.51
C LEU A 180 0.07 -11.89 -3.99
N SER A 181 -0.41 -13.09 -4.29
CA SER A 181 -0.52 -13.62 -5.65
C SER A 181 -1.78 -14.49 -5.81
N SER A 182 -1.94 -15.13 -6.97
CA SER A 182 -2.91 -16.19 -7.18
C SER A 182 -2.29 -17.37 -7.93
N GLU A 183 -2.90 -18.56 -7.86
CA GLU A 183 -2.46 -19.72 -8.65
C GLU A 183 -2.51 -19.44 -10.16
N GLU A 184 -3.52 -18.68 -10.59
CA GLU A 184 -3.65 -18.16 -11.94
C GLU A 184 -2.43 -17.31 -12.35
N PHE A 185 -2.02 -16.38 -11.48
CA PHE A 185 -0.87 -15.47 -11.67
C PHE A 185 0.50 -16.14 -11.49
N PHE A 186 0.56 -17.46 -11.35
CA PHE A 186 1.78 -18.23 -11.55
C PHE A 186 1.96 -18.68 -13.02
N SER A 187 0.87 -18.70 -13.80
CA SER A 187 0.85 -19.26 -15.16
C SER A 187 0.96 -18.23 -16.27
N TYR A 188 0.60 -16.96 -16.02
CA TYR A 188 0.63 -15.87 -17.01
C TYR A 188 0.78 -14.49 -16.34
N GLU A 189 1.30 -13.50 -17.10
CA GLU A 189 1.44 -12.10 -16.66
C GLU A 189 0.03 -11.46 -16.58
N PRO A 190 -0.40 -10.93 -15.42
CA PRO A 190 -1.62 -10.14 -15.30
C PRO A 190 -1.37 -8.67 -15.66
N THR A 191 -2.45 -7.95 -15.96
CA THR A 191 -2.41 -6.49 -16.13
C THR A 191 -2.47 -5.82 -14.76
N TYR A 192 -1.59 -4.84 -14.53
CA TYR A 192 -1.52 -4.05 -13.29
C TYR A 192 -2.05 -2.65 -13.55
N GLU A 193 -3.00 -2.18 -12.75
CA GLU A 193 -3.64 -0.88 -12.96
C GLU A 193 -3.86 -0.14 -11.62
N VAL A 194 -3.37 1.08 -11.52
CA VAL A 194 -3.82 2.03 -10.50
C VAL A 194 -5.07 2.72 -11.03
N TYR A 195 -6.19 2.62 -10.31
CA TYR A 195 -7.51 3.07 -10.79
C TYR A 195 -8.14 4.19 -9.95
N GLU A 196 -7.61 4.46 -8.75
CA GLU A 196 -8.12 5.48 -7.83
C GLU A 196 -6.99 5.92 -6.89
N TRP A 197 -6.91 7.19 -6.54
CA TRP A 197 -5.90 7.75 -5.63
C TRP A 197 -6.40 9.00 -4.90
N ASP A 198 -5.79 9.27 -3.74
CA ASP A 198 -5.99 10.47 -2.93
C ASP A 198 -4.65 10.91 -2.28
N GLU A 199 -4.68 11.87 -1.34
CA GLU A 199 -3.48 12.34 -0.64
C GLU A 199 -2.82 11.26 0.27
N GLY A 200 -3.53 10.19 0.61
CA GLY A 200 -3.05 9.10 1.46
C GLY A 200 -2.42 7.93 0.68
N GLY A 201 -2.81 7.73 -0.58
CA GLY A 201 -2.22 6.71 -1.45
C GLY A 201 -3.09 6.34 -2.66
N ALA A 202 -3.00 5.07 -3.08
CA ALA A 202 -3.58 4.59 -4.33
C ALA A 202 -4.18 3.19 -4.20
N LYS A 203 -5.18 2.89 -5.03
CA LYS A 203 -5.76 1.54 -5.20
C LYS A 203 -5.19 0.89 -6.45
N LEU A 204 -4.59 -0.28 -6.25
CA LEU A 204 -4.05 -1.14 -7.28
C LEU A 204 -5.02 -2.28 -7.57
N ARG A 205 -5.30 -2.52 -8.84
CA ARG A 205 -5.98 -3.70 -9.37
C ARG A 205 -4.97 -4.54 -10.14
N THR A 206 -5.06 -5.85 -10.03
CA THR A 206 -4.27 -6.81 -10.81
C THR A 206 -5.23 -7.85 -11.39
N CYS A 207 -5.36 -7.91 -12.71
CA CYS A 207 -6.39 -8.71 -13.39
C CYS A 207 -5.85 -9.69 -14.44
N ASP A 208 -6.59 -10.77 -14.64
CA ASP A 208 -6.60 -11.53 -15.89
C ASP A 208 -7.61 -10.89 -16.86
N GLU A 209 -7.13 -10.23 -17.92
CA GLU A 209 -7.99 -9.66 -18.98
C GLU A 209 -8.87 -10.70 -19.67
N ALA A 210 -8.44 -11.96 -19.77
CA ALA A 210 -9.16 -13.00 -20.49
C ALA A 210 -10.39 -13.53 -19.72
N THR A 211 -10.37 -13.47 -18.38
CA THR A 211 -11.47 -13.96 -17.53
C THR A 211 -12.16 -12.87 -16.70
N GLY A 212 -11.59 -11.66 -16.62
CA GLY A 212 -12.09 -10.58 -15.78
C GLY A 212 -11.93 -10.83 -14.27
N LYS A 213 -11.15 -11.85 -13.89
CA LYS A 213 -10.82 -12.16 -12.49
C LYS A 213 -9.72 -11.23 -12.00
N CYS A 214 -9.84 -10.68 -10.80
CA CYS A 214 -8.94 -9.65 -10.31
C CYS A 214 -8.61 -9.79 -8.81
N MET A 215 -7.52 -9.16 -8.39
CA MET A 215 -7.25 -8.82 -6.99
C MET A 215 -7.10 -7.31 -6.85
N ASP A 216 -7.81 -6.71 -5.89
CA ASP A 216 -7.70 -5.29 -5.54
C ASP A 216 -6.89 -5.13 -4.24
N SER A 217 -5.95 -4.19 -4.21
CA SER A 217 -5.11 -3.87 -3.06
C SER A 217 -5.12 -2.37 -2.79
N ALA A 218 -5.33 -1.98 -1.52
CA ALA A 218 -5.19 -0.59 -1.10
C ALA A 218 -3.75 -0.34 -0.63
N LEU A 219 -3.07 0.62 -1.26
CA LEU A 219 -1.69 1.00 -0.96
C LEU A 219 -1.70 2.38 -0.29
N VAL A 220 -1.54 2.41 1.03
CA VAL A 220 -1.69 3.63 1.86
C VAL A 220 -0.39 3.92 2.61
N SER A 221 0.00 5.19 2.65
CA SER A 221 1.14 5.65 3.44
C SER A 221 0.93 5.33 4.93
N GLY A 222 1.90 4.67 5.58
CA GLY A 222 1.77 4.24 6.98
C GLY A 222 0.97 2.96 7.23
N MET A 223 0.57 2.20 6.19
CA MET A 223 -0.27 1.00 6.37
C MET A 223 0.40 -0.08 7.26
N ALA A 224 -0.30 -0.53 8.30
CA ALA A 224 0.16 -1.60 9.20
C ALA A 224 0.03 -3.02 8.61
N PHE A 225 -0.79 -3.18 7.56
CA PHE A 225 -1.02 -4.44 6.87
C PHE A 225 -1.03 -4.19 5.36
N VAL A 226 -0.51 -5.14 4.59
CA VAL A 226 -0.77 -5.20 3.14
C VAL A 226 -1.98 -6.10 2.93
N SER A 227 -2.93 -5.65 2.10
CA SER A 227 -4.21 -6.32 1.90
C SER A 227 -4.49 -6.53 0.41
N ALA A 228 -5.08 -7.68 0.10
CA ALA A 228 -5.61 -7.99 -1.23
C ALA A 228 -7.00 -8.62 -1.09
N LYS A 229 -7.97 -8.12 -1.85
CA LYS A 229 -9.31 -8.69 -2.01
C LYS A 229 -9.35 -9.40 -3.36
N TYR A 230 -9.62 -10.70 -3.36
CA TYR A 230 -9.67 -11.53 -4.57
C TYR A 230 -11.11 -11.68 -5.07
N ASP A 231 -11.31 -11.55 -6.37
CA ASP A 231 -12.55 -11.88 -7.07
C ASP A 231 -12.29 -12.91 -8.17
N GLY A 232 -12.90 -14.09 -8.03
CA GLY A 232 -12.74 -15.24 -8.92
C GLY A 232 -11.36 -15.92 -8.96
N LEU A 233 -10.29 -15.30 -8.44
CA LEU A 233 -8.93 -15.85 -8.33
C LEU A 233 -8.77 -16.79 -7.13
N THR A 234 -7.78 -17.68 -7.20
CA THR A 234 -7.40 -18.58 -6.10
C THR A 234 -6.25 -17.95 -5.30
N PRO A 235 -6.46 -17.44 -4.06
CA PRO A 235 -5.43 -16.70 -3.33
C PRO A 235 -4.19 -17.54 -3.04
N ARG A 236 -3.02 -16.96 -3.30
CA ARG A 236 -1.72 -17.58 -3.08
C ARG A 236 -0.77 -16.60 -2.41
N ILE A 237 0.14 -17.13 -1.60
CA ILE A 237 1.19 -16.38 -0.93
C ILE A 237 2.51 -17.06 -1.24
N ASP A 238 3.41 -16.34 -1.90
CA ASP A 238 4.77 -16.79 -2.22
C ASP A 238 5.80 -15.97 -1.42
N THR A 239 7.00 -16.51 -1.26
CA THR A 239 8.12 -15.85 -0.59
C THR A 239 9.44 -16.42 -1.12
N GLU A 240 10.53 -15.67 -0.97
CA GLU A 240 11.89 -16.15 -1.22
C GLU A 240 12.49 -16.88 0.00
N HIS A 241 11.81 -16.84 1.14
CA HIS A 241 12.23 -17.45 2.40
C HIS A 241 11.64 -18.85 2.61
N ASN A 242 12.27 -19.68 3.45
CA ASN A 242 11.66 -20.94 3.89
C ASN A 242 10.61 -20.68 4.98
N ILE A 243 9.42 -21.28 4.83
CA ILE A 243 8.31 -21.28 5.79
C ILE A 243 8.12 -22.69 6.37
#